data_AF-A0A9D7TYT6-F1
#
_entry.id   AF-A0A9D7TYT6-F1
#
_cell.length_a   1.000
_cell.length_b   1.000
_cell.length_c   1.000
_cell.angle_alpha   90.00
_cell.angle_beta   90.00
_cell.angle_gamma   90.00
#
_symmetry.space_group_name_H-M   'P 1'
#
loop_
_entity.id
_entity.type
_entity.pdbx_description
1 polymer ?
#
loop_
_entity_poly.entity_id
_entity_poly.type
_entity_poly.pdbx_seq_one_letter_code
_entity_poly.pdbx_strand_id
1 'polypeptide(L)'
;MNIELPKDWKWVKLGEVLSVSSGKGIKVNSLQGGSYAVYGGNGLNGYHSEYLIEEPKLIIGRVGVKCGVMHITKPKSWVTDNALIVEPKKMYLISSS
;
A
#
# COMPACT_ATOMS: atom_id res chain seq x y z
N MET A 1 17.67 24.64 2.30
CA MET A 1 16.41 24.92 3.01
C MET A 1 16.59 24.39 4.42
N ASN A 2 16.68 25.26 5.44
CA ASN A 2 16.76 24.82 6.84
C ASN A 2 15.33 24.70 7.37
N ILE A 3 14.85 23.47 7.50
CA ILE A 3 13.57 23.17 8.12
C ILE A 3 13.87 22.85 9.58
N GLU A 4 13.51 23.75 10.49
CA GLU A 4 13.51 23.44 11.92
C GLU A 4 12.35 22.49 12.24
N LEU A 5 12.69 21.37 12.87
CA LEU A 5 11.71 20.38 13.28
C LEU A 5 11.07 20.78 14.62
N PRO A 6 9.79 20.42 14.87
CA PRO A 6 9.23 20.47 16.21
C PRO A 6 10.11 19.71 17.21
N LYS A 7 10.06 20.09 18.49
CA LYS A 7 10.97 19.62 19.55
C LYS A 7 11.06 18.10 19.68
N ASP A 8 9.99 17.38 19.37
CA ASP A 8 9.88 15.92 19.49
C ASP A 8 9.98 15.17 18.15
N TRP A 9 10.30 15.88 17.06
CA TRP A 9 10.45 15.30 15.73
C TRP A 9 11.91 15.02 15.44
N LYS A 10 12.17 13.94 14.70
CA LYS A 10 13.50 13.58 14.23
C LYS A 10 13.49 13.24 12.76
N TRP A 11 14.56 13.62 12.06
CA TRP A 11 14.85 13.10 10.74
C TRP A 11 15.13 11.61 10.83
N VAL A 12 14.43 10.82 10.00
CA VAL A 12 14.62 9.37 9.88
C VAL A 12 14.61 8.98 8.42
N LYS A 13 15.30 7.89 8.08
CA LYS A 13 15.15 7.30 6.76
C LYS A 13 13.83 6.52 6.70
N LEU A 14 13.16 6.52 5.56
CA LEU A 14 11.88 5.81 5.40
C LEU A 14 11.99 4.32 5.77
N GLY A 15 13.08 3.66 5.38
CA GLY A 15 13.34 2.26 5.71
C GLY A 15 13.59 1.97 7.19
N GLU A 16 13.78 2.98 8.03
CA GLU A 16 13.87 2.80 9.50
C GLU A 16 12.48 2.64 10.12
N VAL A 17 11.44 3.19 9.50
CA VAL A 17 10.08 3.24 10.05
C VAL A 17 9.08 2.40 9.25
N LEU A 18 9.36 2.10 7.98
CA LEU A 18 8.51 1.28 7.11
C LEU A 18 9.26 0.05 6.58
N SER A 19 8.52 -1.04 6.39
CA SER A 19 8.89 -2.15 5.53
C SER A 19 8.03 -2.14 4.27
N VAL A 20 8.63 -2.52 3.15
CA VAL A 20 7.98 -2.53 1.86
C VAL A 20 8.15 -3.90 1.24
N SER A 21 7.07 -4.47 0.72
CA SER A 21 7.07 -5.72 -0.04
C SER A 21 6.35 -5.54 -1.37
N SER A 22 6.63 -6.41 -2.34
CA SER A 22 5.88 -6.40 -3.60
C SER A 22 4.55 -7.13 -3.44
N GLY A 23 3.52 -6.66 -4.14
CA GLY A 23 2.34 -7.47 -4.40
C GLY A 23 2.65 -8.71 -5.25
N LYS A 24 1.60 -9.48 -5.59
CA LYS A 24 1.73 -10.70 -6.41
C LYS A 24 1.06 -10.52 -7.75
N GLY A 25 1.73 -10.97 -8.80
CA GLY A 25 1.17 -10.97 -10.16
C GLY A 25 -0.14 -11.74 -10.24
N ILE A 26 -1.06 -11.26 -11.07
CA ILE A 26 -2.37 -11.85 -11.29
C ILE A 26 -2.69 -11.81 -12.79
N LYS A 27 -3.39 -12.82 -13.31
CA LYS A 27 -3.80 -12.84 -14.72
C LYS A 27 -4.99 -11.91 -14.92
N VAL A 28 -4.97 -11.08 -15.95
CA VAL A 28 -6.08 -10.13 -16.23
C VAL A 28 -7.43 -10.85 -16.37
N ASN A 29 -7.43 -12.04 -16.97
CA ASN A 29 -8.65 -12.81 -17.18
C ASN A 29 -9.26 -13.35 -15.87
N SER A 30 -8.53 -13.33 -14.74
CA SER A 30 -9.06 -13.73 -13.42
C SER A 30 -9.64 -12.57 -12.61
N LEU A 31 -9.72 -11.36 -13.20
CA LEU A 31 -10.27 -10.16 -12.57
C LEU A 31 -11.80 -10.04 -12.69
N GLN A 32 -12.50 -11.18 -12.81
CA GLN A 32 -13.94 -11.24 -13.04
C GLN A 32 -14.59 -12.23 -12.07
N GLY A 33 -15.77 -11.87 -11.54
CA GLY A 33 -16.63 -12.79 -10.77
C GLY A 33 -16.25 -13.02 -9.30
N GLY A 34 -15.34 -12.23 -8.74
CA GLY A 34 -14.96 -12.30 -7.32
C GLY A 34 -15.53 -11.19 -6.44
N SER A 35 -15.39 -11.33 -5.12
CA SER A 35 -15.82 -10.34 -4.13
C SER A 35 -14.69 -9.48 -3.58
N TYR A 36 -13.43 -9.90 -3.76
CA TYR A 36 -12.26 -9.19 -3.21
C TYR A 36 -11.69 -8.20 -4.21
N ALA A 37 -11.48 -6.97 -3.75
CA ALA A 37 -10.96 -5.90 -4.57
C ALA A 37 -9.51 -6.17 -5.00
N VAL A 38 -9.18 -5.89 -6.25
CA VAL A 38 -7.81 -6.02 -6.79
C VAL A 38 -7.23 -4.64 -7.01
N TYR A 39 -6.10 -4.36 -6.36
CA TYR A 39 -5.40 -3.09 -6.46
C TYR A 39 -4.07 -3.22 -7.22
N GLY A 40 -3.76 -2.24 -8.04
CA GLY A 40 -2.41 -2.03 -8.60
C GLY A 40 -1.98 -0.58 -8.45
N GLY A 41 -0.96 -0.15 -9.20
CA GLY A 41 -0.47 1.23 -9.14
C GLY A 41 -1.51 2.28 -9.53
N ASN A 42 -2.55 1.89 -10.27
CA ASN A 42 -3.64 2.78 -10.67
C ASN A 42 -4.80 2.85 -9.64
N GLY A 43 -4.69 2.14 -8.51
CA GLY A 43 -5.80 1.94 -7.59
C GLY A 43 -6.59 0.66 -7.89
N LEU A 44 -7.92 0.71 -7.74
CA LEU A 44 -8.81 -0.44 -7.95
C LEU A 44 -8.89 -0.81 -9.44
N ASN A 45 -8.57 -2.07 -9.75
CA ASN A 45 -8.48 -2.60 -11.11
C ASN A 45 -9.53 -3.68 -11.44
N GLY A 46 -10.31 -4.14 -10.46
CA GLY A 46 -11.30 -5.20 -10.64
C GLY A 46 -11.49 -6.02 -9.37
N TYR A 47 -12.00 -7.25 -9.53
CA TYR A 47 -12.31 -8.15 -8.41
C TYR A 47 -11.81 -9.57 -8.66
N HIS A 48 -11.40 -10.25 -7.59
CA HIS A 48 -10.90 -11.62 -7.63
C HIS A 48 -11.53 -12.47 -6.51
N SER A 49 -11.51 -13.78 -6.69
CA SER A 49 -12.07 -14.75 -5.74
C SER A 49 -11.19 -14.94 -4.50
N GLU A 50 -9.93 -14.54 -4.58
CA GLU A 50 -8.94 -14.63 -3.50
C GLU A 50 -8.40 -13.25 -3.12
N TYR A 51 -7.89 -13.14 -1.90
CA TYR A 51 -7.21 -11.95 -1.41
C TYR A 51 -5.78 -12.29 -0.99
N LEU A 52 -4.91 -11.28 -1.06
CA LEU A 52 -3.50 -11.37 -0.65
C LEU A 52 -3.28 -10.80 0.75
N ILE A 53 -4.07 -9.78 1.11
CA ILE A 53 -3.96 -9.05 2.38
C ILE A 53 -5.30 -9.08 3.11
N GLU A 54 -5.27 -9.32 4.41
CA GLU A 54 -6.46 -9.37 5.27
C GLU A 54 -6.92 -7.95 5.66
N GLU A 55 -5.98 -7.14 6.15
CA GLU A 55 -6.25 -5.79 6.64
C GLU A 55 -6.06 -4.73 5.53
N PRO A 56 -6.67 -3.53 5.67
CA PRO A 56 -6.35 -2.38 4.82
C PRO A 56 -4.85 -2.11 4.81
N LYS A 57 -4.28 -1.87 3.63
CA LYS A 57 -2.87 -1.52 3.46
C LYS A 57 -2.71 -0.22 2.70
N LEU A 58 -1.71 0.57 3.09
CA LEU A 58 -1.16 1.61 2.23
C LEU A 58 -0.38 0.91 1.12
N ILE A 59 -0.66 1.29 -0.13
CA ILE A 59 0.08 0.80 -1.30
C ILE A 59 0.63 1.98 -2.11
N ILE A 60 1.75 1.73 -2.78
CA ILE A 60 2.42 2.70 -3.66
C ILE A 60 2.56 2.10 -5.05
N GLY A 61 2.16 2.85 -6.09
CA GLY A 61 2.42 2.43 -7.48
C GLY A 61 3.91 2.23 -7.75
N ARG A 62 4.30 1.06 -8.26
CA ARG A 62 5.70 0.67 -8.45
C ARG A 62 6.27 1.13 -9.81
N VAL A 63 5.43 1.18 -10.83
CA VAL A 63 5.83 1.37 -12.24
C VAL A 63 4.80 2.21 -13.01
N GLY A 64 5.21 2.74 -14.17
CA GLY A 64 4.33 3.46 -15.09
C GLY A 64 3.98 4.88 -14.65
N VAL A 65 2.95 5.45 -15.27
CA VAL A 65 2.53 6.86 -15.07
C VAL A 65 2.09 7.15 -13.63
N LYS A 66 1.63 6.12 -12.90
CA LYS A 66 1.19 6.23 -11.50
C LYS A 66 2.26 5.77 -10.50
N CYS A 67 3.53 5.67 -10.92
CA CYS A 67 4.62 5.42 -9.99
C CYS A 67 4.63 6.47 -8.85
N GLY A 68 4.73 6.01 -7.61
CA GLY A 68 4.71 6.86 -6.42
C GLY A 68 3.31 7.30 -5.95
N VAL A 69 2.24 7.05 -6.72
CA VAL A 69 0.88 7.37 -6.29
C VAL A 69 0.44 6.40 -5.20
N MET A 70 -0.23 6.92 -4.17
CA MET A 70 -0.61 6.17 -2.97
C MET A 70 -2.12 5.91 -2.90
N HIS A 71 -2.48 4.73 -2.44
CA HIS A 71 -3.86 4.34 -2.17
C HIS A 71 -3.95 3.55 -0.85
N ILE A 72 -5.10 3.62 -0.18
CA ILE A 72 -5.44 2.71 0.91
C ILE A 72 -6.41 1.66 0.37
N THR A 73 -6.08 0.39 0.54
CA THR A 73 -6.93 -0.71 0.10
C THR A 73 -8.13 -0.89 1.03
N LYS A 74 -9.18 -1.54 0.52
CA LYS A 74 -10.16 -2.19 1.38
C LYS A 74 -9.51 -3.37 2.14
N PRO A 75 -10.11 -3.85 3.25
CA PRO A 75 -9.72 -5.15 3.81
C PRO A 75 -9.97 -6.27 2.79
N LYS A 76 -9.36 -7.43 2.99
CA LYS A 76 -9.49 -8.63 2.14
C LYS A 76 -9.37 -8.27 0.66
N SER A 77 -8.18 -7.80 0.29
CA SER A 77 -7.90 -7.35 -1.08
C SER A 77 -6.69 -8.08 -1.68
N TRP A 78 -6.64 -8.13 -3.00
CA TRP A 78 -5.45 -8.53 -3.73
C TRP A 78 -4.64 -7.29 -4.11
N VAL A 79 -3.31 -7.36 -3.99
CA VAL A 79 -2.40 -6.31 -4.48
C VAL A 79 -1.51 -6.92 -5.56
N THR A 80 -1.59 -6.36 -6.76
CA THR A 80 -0.80 -6.78 -7.91
C THR A 80 0.68 -6.41 -7.72
N ASP A 81 1.57 -7.08 -8.44
CA ASP A 81 2.99 -6.78 -8.45
C ASP A 81 3.32 -5.37 -8.99
N ASN A 82 2.38 -4.70 -9.66
CA ASN A 82 2.51 -3.29 -10.05
C ASN A 82 2.38 -2.29 -8.89
N ALA A 83 2.15 -2.76 -7.67
CA ALA A 83 2.15 -1.96 -6.46
C ALA A 83 3.04 -2.57 -5.37
N LEU A 84 3.56 -1.68 -4.53
CA LEU A 84 4.29 -1.99 -3.31
C LEU A 84 3.33 -1.91 -2.12
N ILE A 85 3.36 -2.92 -1.25
CA ILE A 85 2.62 -2.95 0.01
C ILE A 85 3.51 -2.32 1.09
N VAL A 86 2.96 -1.39 1.85
CA VAL A 86 3.68 -0.63 2.88
C VAL A 86 3.15 -0.99 4.26
N GLU A 87 4.08 -1.32 5.15
CA GLU A 87 3.79 -1.69 6.53
C GLU A 87 4.65 -0.86 7.48
N PRO A 88 4.07 -0.27 8.54
CA PRO A 88 4.87 0.34 9.59
C PRO A 88 5.62 -0.73 10.38
N LYS A 89 6.90 -0.51 10.67
CA LYS A 89 7.73 -1.43 11.48
C LYS A 89 7.35 -1.42 12.96
N LYS A 90 6.65 -0.39 13.40
CA LYS A 90 6.16 -0.22 14.77
C LYS A 90 4.73 0.31 14.72
N MET A 91 3.88 -0.17 15.62
CA MET A 91 2.58 0.43 15.82
C MET A 91 2.77 1.78 16.50
N TYR A 92 2.35 2.84 15.82
CA TYR A 92 2.33 4.18 16.40
C TYR A 92 0.91 4.43 16.90
N LEU A 93 0.74 4.46 18.22
CA LEU A 93 -0.50 4.92 18.82
C LEU A 93 -0.58 6.43 18.62
N ILE A 94 -1.43 6.86 17.69
CA ILE A 94 -1.76 8.27 17.53
C ILE A 94 -2.98 8.50 18.41
N SER A 95 -2.79 9.14 19.56
CA SER A 95 -3.92 9.63 20.34
C SER A 95 -4.60 10.74 19.54
N SER A 96 -5.81 10.49 19.07
CA SER A 96 -6.69 11.56 18.59
C SER A 96 -7.07 12.41 19.80
N SER A 97 -6.66 13.68 19.79
CA SER A 97 -7.19 14.74 20.65
C SER A 97 -8.66 14.99 20.38
#